data_AF-A0A821TJY7-F1
#
_entry.id   AF-A0A821TJY7-F1
#
_cell.length_a   1.000
_cell.length_b   1.000
_cell.length_c   1.000
_cell.angle_alpha   90.00
_cell.angle_beta   90.00
_cell.angle_gamma   90.00
#
_symmetry.space_group_name_H-M   'P 1'
#
loop_
_entity.id
_entity.type
_entity.pdbx_description
1 polymer ?
#
loop_
_entity_poly.entity_id
_entity_poly.type
_entity_poly.pdbx_seq_one_letter_code
_entity_poly.pdbx_strand_id
1 'polypeptide(L)'
;PEIKSFILDNHLNVGLPVMNKLFKILWTIPVNTCEYERSFSTLRRIKTYLRSTTGEDRLSGLALLNIEREAEIDYDEIIKEFVSAKCTRKIVF
;
A
#
# COMPACT_ATOMS: atom_id res chain seq x y z
N PRO A 1 -3.55 2.56 22.15
CA PRO A 1 -2.91 1.87 23.31
C PRO A 1 -3.92 1.54 24.42
N GLU A 2 -4.76 2.50 24.79
CA GLU A 2 -5.67 2.42 25.97
C GLU A 2 -6.87 1.49 25.79
N ILE A 3 -7.41 1.38 24.57
CA ILE A 3 -8.61 0.56 24.35
C ILE A 3 -8.25 -0.93 24.20
N LYS A 4 -7.02 -1.22 23.73
CA LYS A 4 -6.52 -2.59 23.63
C LYS A 4 -6.30 -3.21 25.01
N SER A 5 -5.76 -2.43 25.96
CA SER A 5 -5.69 -2.84 27.37
C SER A 5 -7.09 -2.99 27.95
N PHE A 6 -8.01 -2.04 27.71
CA PHE A 6 -9.38 -2.14 28.19
C PHE A 6 -10.13 -3.42 27.75
N ILE A 7 -9.92 -3.89 26.51
CA ILE A 7 -10.55 -5.14 26.01
C ILE A 7 -9.96 -6.39 26.69
N LEU A 8 -8.67 -6.36 27.04
CA LEU A 8 -8.00 -7.45 27.74
C LEU A 8 -8.37 -7.46 29.23
N ASP A 9 -8.47 -6.28 29.85
CA ASP A 9 -8.80 -6.09 31.26
C ASP A 9 -10.25 -6.50 31.58
N ASN A 10 -11.17 -6.37 30.62
CA ASN A 10 -12.59 -6.71 30.82
C ASN A 10 -12.97 -8.15 30.41
N HIS A 11 -12.01 -9.03 30.08
CA HIS A 11 -12.26 -10.42 29.64
C HIS A 11 -13.32 -10.60 28.53
N LEU A 12 -13.63 -9.54 27.77
CA LEU A 12 -14.67 -9.51 26.73
C LEU A 12 -14.39 -10.49 25.58
N ASN A 13 -13.14 -10.93 25.45
CA ASN A 13 -12.72 -11.94 24.49
C ASN A 13 -13.29 -13.34 24.80
N VAL A 14 -13.57 -13.64 26.07
CA VAL A 14 -14.08 -14.95 26.52
C VAL A 14 -15.61 -14.92 26.66
N GLY A 15 -16.17 -13.81 27.16
CA GLY A 15 -17.61 -13.68 27.39
C GLY A 15 -18.46 -13.42 26.14
N LEU A 16 -17.93 -12.71 25.14
CA LEU A 16 -18.70 -12.27 23.95
C LEU A 16 -17.85 -12.31 22.67
N PRO A 17 -17.53 -13.51 22.15
CA PRO A 17 -16.61 -13.68 21.01
C PRO A 17 -17.12 -13.03 19.71
N VAL A 18 -18.44 -12.93 19.52
CA VAL A 18 -19.06 -12.31 18.34
C VAL A 18 -18.90 -10.79 18.37
N MET A 19 -19.12 -10.16 19.53
CA MET A 19 -18.95 -8.72 19.69
C MET A 19 -17.50 -8.30 19.47
N ASN A 20 -16.55 -9.09 19.99
CA ASN A 20 -15.13 -8.82 19.77
C ASN A 20 -14.74 -8.88 18.29
N LYS A 21 -15.28 -9.86 17.53
CA LYS A 21 -15.09 -9.92 16.07
C LYS A 21 -15.67 -8.68 15.37
N LEU A 22 -16.87 -8.25 15.76
CA LEU A 22 -17.51 -7.07 15.20
C LEU A 22 -16.71 -5.79 15.47
N PHE A 23 -16.22 -5.61 16.70
CA PHE A 23 -15.36 -4.47 17.06
C PHE A 23 -14.04 -4.48 16.28
N LYS A 24 -13.42 -5.65 16.08
CA LYS A 24 -12.22 -5.77 15.24
C LYS A 24 -12.50 -5.36 13.79
N ILE A 25 -13.60 -5.83 13.21
CA ILE A 25 -14.01 -5.46 11.84
C ILE A 25 -14.28 -3.95 11.75
N LEU A 26 -15.03 -3.39 12.71
CA LEU A 26 -15.32 -1.96 12.78
C LEU A 26 -14.04 -1.12 12.90
N TRP A 27 -13.03 -1.62 13.62
CA TRP A 27 -11.72 -0.94 13.72
C TRP A 27 -10.89 -1.02 12.45
N THR A 28 -10.99 -2.12 11.71
CA THR A 28 -10.25 -2.29 10.45
C THR A 28 -10.87 -1.51 9.30
N ILE A 29 -12.15 -1.18 9.38
CA ILE A 29 -12.78 -0.24 8.45
C ILE A 29 -12.24 1.15 8.81
N PRO A 30 -11.47 1.81 7.94
CA PRO A 30 -11.04 3.16 8.21
C PRO A 30 -12.28 4.05 8.28
N VAL A 31 -12.60 4.56 9.47
CA VAL A 31 -13.64 5.59 9.66
C VAL A 31 -13.20 6.93 9.02
N ASN A 32 -11.94 7.00 8.58
CA ASN A 32 -11.23 8.22 8.23
C ASN A 32 -11.32 8.47 6.72
N THR A 33 -12.32 9.24 6.27
CA THR A 33 -12.42 9.71 4.87
C THR A 33 -11.12 10.39 4.39
N CYS A 34 -10.41 11.08 5.28
CA CYS A 34 -9.16 11.79 4.98
C CYS A 34 -8.04 10.87 4.46
N GLU A 35 -7.95 9.61 4.92
CA GLU A 35 -6.90 8.68 4.45
C GLU A 35 -7.20 8.17 3.04
N TYR A 36 -8.47 7.95 2.74
CA TYR A 36 -8.94 7.65 1.39
C TYR A 36 -8.68 8.82 0.44
N GLU A 37 -9.01 10.05 0.85
CA GLU A 37 -8.75 11.26 0.05
C GLU A 37 -7.25 11.46 -0.22
N ARG A 38 -6.40 11.23 0.79
CA ARG A 38 -4.94 11.25 0.62
C ARG A 38 -4.49 10.21 -0.41
N SER A 39 -5.00 8.98 -0.33
CA SER A 39 -4.68 7.90 -1.26
C SER A 39 -5.19 8.17 -2.69
N PHE A 40 -6.37 8.76 -2.83
CA PHE A 40 -6.88 9.17 -4.15
C PHE A 40 -6.12 10.35 -4.73
N SER A 41 -5.67 11.27 -3.90
CA SER A 41 -4.82 12.38 -4.30
C SER A 41 -3.45 11.88 -4.79
N THR A 42 -2.83 10.92 -4.10
CA THR A 42 -1.57 10.29 -4.56
C THR A 42 -1.79 9.49 -5.84
N LEU A 43 -2.86 8.71 -5.95
CA LEU A 43 -3.22 8.00 -7.20
C LEU A 43 -3.45 8.97 -8.36
N ARG A 44 -4.10 10.12 -8.12
CA ARG A 44 -4.28 11.17 -9.13
C ARG A 44 -2.97 11.82 -9.54
N ARG A 45 -1.95 11.86 -8.68
CA ARG A 45 -0.59 12.28 -9.06
C ARG A 45 0.12 11.22 -9.90
N ILE A 46 -0.06 9.94 -9.58
CA ILE A 46 0.49 8.80 -10.36
C ILE A 46 -0.15 8.75 -11.75
N LYS A 47 -1.48 8.91 -11.84
CA LYS A 47 -2.20 9.13 -13.09
C LYS A 47 -1.97 10.56 -13.57
N THR A 48 -0.84 10.81 -14.25
CA THR A 48 -0.60 12.10 -14.88
C THR A 48 -1.80 12.46 -15.77
N TYR A 49 -2.29 13.71 -15.68
CA TYR A 49 -3.48 14.15 -16.40
C TYR A 49 -3.41 13.88 -17.92
N LEU A 50 -2.22 13.99 -18.50
CA LEU A 50 -1.95 13.73 -19.93
C LEU A 50 -1.86 12.23 -20.30
N ARG A 51 -1.86 11.32 -19.31
CA ARG A 51 -1.60 9.88 -19.48
C ARG A 51 -2.66 9.04 -18.75
N SER A 52 -3.93 9.40 -18.96
CA SER A 52 -5.10 8.73 -18.39
C SER A 52 -5.25 7.26 -18.85
N THR A 53 -4.63 6.88 -19.97
CA THR A 53 -4.55 5.51 -20.49
C THR A 53 -3.26 4.81 -20.03
N THR A 54 -3.16 4.55 -18.72
CA THR A 54 -2.17 3.61 -18.18
C THR A 54 -2.87 2.30 -17.88
N GLY A 55 -2.34 1.18 -18.40
CA GLY A 55 -2.87 -0.15 -18.09
C GLY A 55 -2.71 -0.49 -16.60
N GLU A 56 -3.62 -1.32 -16.10
CA GLU A 56 -3.74 -1.64 -14.67
C GLU A 56 -2.46 -2.25 -14.08
N ASP A 57 -1.74 -3.09 -14.83
CA ASP A 57 -0.47 -3.68 -14.38
C ASP A 57 0.59 -2.62 -14.07
N ARG A 58 0.73 -1.63 -14.96
CA ARG A 58 1.69 -0.53 -14.79
C ARG A 58 1.25 0.41 -13.67
N LEU A 59 -0.05 0.65 -13.54
CA LEU A 59 -0.60 1.48 -12.46
C LEU A 59 -0.34 0.83 -11.10
N SER A 60 -0.58 -0.47 -10.99
CA SER A 60 -0.38 -1.25 -9.77
C SER A 60 1.08 -1.25 -9.35
N GLY A 61 2.01 -1.46 -10.29
CA GLY A 61 3.45 -1.36 -10.01
C GLY A 61 3.87 0.03 -9.54
N LEU A 62 3.36 1.10 -10.15
CA LEU A 62 3.65 2.47 -9.73
C LEU A 62 3.05 2.81 -8.37
N ALA A 63 1.87 2.28 -8.04
CA ALA A 63 1.26 2.44 -6.72
C ALA A 63 2.10 1.74 -5.65
N LEU A 64 2.56 0.51 -5.91
CA LEU A 64 3.44 -0.23 -5.02
C LEU A 64 4.73 0.54 -4.73
N LEU A 65 5.39 1.06 -5.77
CA LEU A 65 6.59 1.90 -5.64
C LEU A 65 6.33 3.21 -4.89
N ASN A 66 5.09 3.73 -4.92
CA ASN A 66 4.73 4.94 -4.18
C ASN A 66 4.56 4.67 -2.69
N ILE A 67 4.00 3.52 -2.34
CA ILE A 67 3.81 3.06 -0.96
C ILE A 67 5.16 2.68 -0.33
N GLU A 68 5.97 1.88 -1.04
CA GLU A 68 7.28 1.40 -0.59
C GLU A 68 8.41 2.41 -0.87
N ARG A 69 8.08 3.71 -0.98
CA ARG A 69 9.07 4.76 -1.31
C ARG A 69 10.18 4.88 -0.27
N GLU A 70 9.91 4.52 0.98
CA GLU A 70 10.86 4.59 2.10
C GLU A 70 11.74 3.33 2.22
N ALA A 71 11.48 2.29 1.41
CA ALA A 71 12.34 1.12 1.38
C ALA A 71 13.70 1.48 0.78
N GLU A 72 14.77 0.95 1.37
CA GLU A 72 16.14 1.11 0.86
C GLU A 72 16.31 0.17 -0.34
N ILE A 73 16.56 0.74 -1.52
CA ILE A 73 16.62 0.01 -2.78
C ILE A 73 18.08 -0.04 -3.26
N ASP A 74 18.62 -1.24 -3.48
CA ASP A 74 19.90 -1.42 -4.16
C ASP A 74 19.72 -1.25 -5.67
N TYR A 75 20.13 -0.10 -6.18
CA TYR A 75 20.06 0.22 -7.61
C TYR A 75 20.98 -0.68 -8.45
N ASP A 76 22.11 -1.14 -7.93
CA ASP A 76 23.08 -1.93 -8.69
C ASP A 76 22.53 -3.33 -9.01
N GLU A 77 21.78 -3.92 -8.08
CA GLU A 77 21.10 -5.19 -8.29
C GLU A 77 19.99 -5.07 -9.34
N ILE A 78 19.14 -4.04 -9.22
CA ILE A 78 18.04 -3.79 -10.19
C ILE A 78 18.60 -3.52 -11.59
N ILE A 79 19.71 -2.78 -11.71
CA ILE A 79 20.33 -2.52 -13.00
C ILE A 79 20.85 -3.81 -13.62
N LYS A 80 21.52 -4.68 -12.84
CA LYS A 80 22.00 -5.99 -13.32
C LYS A 80 20.85 -6.87 -13.79
N GLU A 81 19.75 -6.93 -13.03
CA GLU A 81 18.55 -7.69 -13.40
C GLU A 81 17.87 -7.11 -14.65
N PHE A 82 17.76 -5.79 -14.76
CA PHE A 82 17.16 -5.14 -15.91
C PHE A 82 17.97 -5.40 -17.20
N VAL A 83 19.31 -5.36 -17.09
CA VAL A 83 20.22 -5.68 -18.20
C VAL A 83 20.10 -7.16 -18.60
N SER A 84 20.02 -8.08 -17.64
CA SER A 84 19.87 -9.52 -17.91
C SER A 84 18.51 -9.86 -18.54
N ALA A 85 17.44 -9.19 -18.10
CA ALA A 85 16.08 -9.41 -18.61
C ALA A 85 15.85 -8.79 -20.01
N LYS A 86 16.62 -7.79 -20.41
CA LYS A 86 16.49 -7.11 -21.72
C LYS A 86 17.83 -7.02 -22.46
N CYS A 87 18.35 -8.18 -22.87
CA CYS A 87 19.56 -8.29 -23.70
C CYS A 87 19.57 -7.46 -25.00
N THR A 88 18.43 -6.95 -25.48
CA THR A 88 18.30 -6.27 -26.79
C THR A 88 18.33 -4.74 -26.75
N ARG A 89 18.29 -4.09 -25.59
CA ARG A 89 18.41 -2.62 -25.50
C ARG A 89 19.85 -2.23 -25.19
N LYS A 90 20.71 -2.20 -26.22
CA LYS A 90 22.00 -1.51 -26.11
C LYS A 90 21.73 0.00 -25.97
N ILE A 91 22.14 0.58 -24.86
CA ILE A 91 22.29 2.03 -24.75
C ILE A 91 23.56 2.35 -25.54
N VAL A 92 23.36 2.81 -26.77
CA VAL A 92 24.45 3.34 -27.59
C VAL A 92 24.61 4.80 -27.19
N PHE A 93 25.74 5.10 -26.56
CA PHE A 93 26.20 6.48 -26.35
C PHE A 93 26.76 7.02 -27.67
#